data_AF-A0ABD2MYU7-F1
#
_entry.id   AF-A0ABD2MYU7-F1
#
_cell.length_a   1.000
_cell.length_b   1.000
_cell.length_c   1.000
_cell.angle_alpha   90.00
_cell.angle_beta   90.00
_cell.angle_gamma   90.00
#
_symmetry.space_group_name_H-M   'P 1'
#
loop_
_entity.id
_entity.type
_entity.pdbx_description
1 polymer ?
#
loop_
_entity_poly.entity_id
_entity_poly.type
_entity_poly.pdbx_seq_one_letter_code
_entity_poly.pdbx_strand_id
1 'polypeptide(L)'
;MIQIGPSARFTQIDDSTPTKLYDGLVKSIHEAAEESLGELDNGRNKESLYRWNDSIKESIEEKKRAYNKWLTTEDSEDRKYYTRINREVKKEIIKRKNEFWGAKCEEVDQYLGSSRSRESWRLEELENQRE
;
A
#
# COMPACT_ATOMS: atom_id res chain seq x y z
N MET A 1 7.74 -15.44 21.81
CA MET A 1 7.39 -14.23 22.58
C MET A 1 8.30 -13.12 22.09
N ILE A 2 7.74 -12.09 21.44
CA ILE A 2 8.55 -10.93 21.05
C ILE A 2 8.76 -10.11 22.33
N GLN A 3 9.96 -10.21 22.92
CA GLN A 3 10.38 -9.30 23.96
C GLN A 3 10.50 -7.91 23.34
N ILE A 4 9.49 -7.08 23.57
CA ILE A 4 9.60 -5.64 23.38
C ILE A 4 10.50 -5.15 24.53
N GLY A 5 11.81 -5.19 24.31
CA GLY A 5 12.75 -4.50 25.19
C GLY A 5 12.41 -3.01 25.19
N PRO A 6 12.57 -2.30 26.31
CA PRO A 6 12.39 -0.85 26.32
C PRO A 6 13.35 -0.24 25.30
N SER A 7 12.81 0.44 24.28
CA SER A 7 13.58 1.17 23.28
C SER A 7 14.43 2.22 24.00
N ALA A 8 15.70 1.88 24.20
CA ALA A 8 16.68 2.70 24.88
C ALA A 8 17.16 3.82 23.95
N ARG A 9 16.31 4.83 23.71
CA ARG A 9 16.71 6.12 23.12
C ARG A 9 15.89 7.28 23.68
N PHE A 10 15.76 7.37 24.99
CA PHE A 10 15.54 8.68 25.59
C PHE A 10 16.87 9.43 25.51
N THR A 11 17.07 10.18 24.43
CA THR A 11 18.27 10.98 24.22
C THR A 11 18.39 11.96 25.38
N GLN A 12 19.60 12.11 25.93
CA GLN A 12 19.89 13.08 26.98
C GLN A 12 19.48 14.46 26.48
N ILE A 13 18.38 15.00 26.99
CA ILE A 13 17.96 16.35 26.67
C ILE A 13 18.92 17.28 27.42
N ASP A 14 19.61 18.15 26.68
CA ASP A 14 20.51 19.14 27.27
C ASP A 14 19.65 20.27 27.87
N ASP A 15 19.40 20.16 29.17
CA ASP A 15 18.59 21.09 29.96
C ASP A 15 19.28 22.44 30.23
N SER A 16 20.49 22.65 29.71
CA SER A 16 21.30 23.84 30.03
C SER A 16 20.69 25.16 29.54
N THR A 17 19.85 25.14 28.51
CA THR A 17 19.21 26.35 27.97
C THR A 17 17.77 26.06 27.51
N PRO A 18 16.77 26.91 27.85
CA PRO A 18 15.36 26.67 27.50
C PRO A 18 15.08 26.47 26.00
N THR A 19 15.89 27.09 25.14
CA THR A 19 15.80 26.92 23.68
C THR A 19 16.23 25.52 23.23
N LYS A 20 17.33 25.00 23.77
CA LYS A 20 17.82 23.65 23.45
C LYS A 20 16.89 22.55 23.95
N LEU A 21 16.29 22.78 25.12
CA LEU A 21 15.22 21.95 25.68
C LEU A 21 14.05 21.82 24.71
N TYR A 22 13.58 22.97 24.21
CA TYR A 22 12.47 23.02 23.26
C TYR A 22 12.81 22.28 21.96
N ASP A 23 13.99 22.52 21.41
CA ASP A 23 14.43 21.88 20.16
C ASP A 23 14.57 20.36 20.33
N GLY A 24 15.07 19.90 21.47
CA GLY A 24 15.16 18.47 21.80
C GLY A 24 13.79 17.79 21.91
N LEU A 25 12.83 18.45 22.58
CA LEU A 25 11.47 17.96 22.70
C LEU A 25 10.75 17.86 21.35
N VAL A 26 10.87 18.91 20.53
CA VAL A 26 10.30 18.93 19.17
C VAL A 26 10.86 17.78 18.35
N LYS A 27 12.19 17.59 18.38
CA LYS A 27 12.86 16.50 17.67
C LYS A 27 12.37 15.12 18.12
N SER A 28 12.26 14.89 19.43
CA SER A 28 11.78 13.60 19.97
C SER A 28 10.35 13.28 19.56
N ILE A 29 9.46 14.29 19.56
CA ILE A 29 8.08 14.11 19.10
C ILE A 29 8.04 13.78 17.60
N HIS A 30 8.86 14.45 16.80
CA HIS A 30 8.94 14.16 15.36
C HIS A 30 9.48 12.76 15.10
N GLU A 31 10.54 12.33 15.79
CA GLU A 31 11.10 10.97 15.68
C GLU A 31 10.07 9.91 16.08
N ALA A 32 9.35 10.11 17.18
CA ALA A 32 8.31 9.18 17.62
C ALA A 32 7.11 9.13 16.64
N ALA A 33 6.74 10.27 16.07
CA ALA A 33 5.70 10.35 15.07
C ALA A 33 6.12 9.65 13.76
N GLU A 34 7.36 9.85 13.32
CA GLU A 34 7.93 9.20 12.13
C GLU A 34 8.04 7.69 12.30
N GLU A 35 8.47 7.22 13.48
CA GLU A 35 8.52 5.79 13.80
C GLU A 35 7.13 5.15 13.81
N SER A 36 6.13 5.87 14.35
CA SER A 36 4.76 5.35 14.48
C SER A 36 3.96 5.44 13.18
N LEU A 37 4.12 6.51 12.40
CA LEU A 37 3.34 6.79 11.19
C LEU A 37 4.06 6.30 9.92
N GLY A 38 5.39 6.16 9.97
CA GLY A 38 6.24 5.91 8.81
C GLY A 38 6.31 7.10 7.85
N GLU A 39 7.16 6.99 6.83
CA GLU A 39 7.18 7.95 5.73
C GLU A 39 6.13 7.59 4.66
N LEU A 40 5.47 8.62 4.13
CA LEU A 40 4.70 8.51 2.89
C LEU A 40 5.70 8.24 1.76
N ASP A 41 5.82 6.97 1.37
CA ASP A 41 6.63 6.54 0.25
C ASP A 41 6.07 7.15 -1.05
N ASN A 42 6.54 8.35 -1.38
CA ASN A 42 6.24 9.06 -2.62
C ASN A 42 6.85 8.34 -3.85
N GLY A 43 7.66 7.30 -3.63
CA GLY A 43 8.36 6.51 -4.63
C GLY A 43 7.78 5.12 -4.89
N ARG A 44 6.78 4.65 -4.12
CA ARG A 44 5.95 3.51 -4.53
C ARG A 44 5.15 3.94 -5.74
N ASN A 45 5.70 3.57 -6.91
CA ASN A 45 5.12 3.66 -8.24
C ASN A 45 3.61 3.90 -8.16
N LYS A 46 3.12 5.11 -8.49
CA LYS A 46 1.67 5.33 -8.57
C LYS A 46 1.01 4.37 -9.58
N GLU A 47 1.82 3.79 -10.46
CA GLU A 47 1.53 2.69 -11.40
C GLU A 47 1.33 1.31 -10.72
N SER A 48 1.80 1.12 -9.48
CA SER A 48 1.72 -0.14 -8.72
C SER A 48 0.35 -0.37 -8.08
N LEU A 49 -0.53 0.63 -8.07
CA LEU A 49 -1.90 0.41 -7.64
C LEU A 49 -2.63 -0.24 -8.82
N TYR A 50 -3.12 -1.47 -8.65
CA TYR A 50 -4.01 -2.17 -9.60
C TYR A 50 -5.16 -1.29 -10.16
N ARG A 51 -5.45 -0.19 -9.47
CA ARG A 51 -6.43 0.85 -9.78
C ARG A 51 -6.05 1.76 -10.96
N TRP A 52 -4.76 1.95 -11.28
CA TRP A 52 -4.30 2.95 -12.26
C TRP A 52 -3.39 2.33 -13.33
N ASN A 53 -4.02 1.73 -14.33
CA ASN A 53 -3.39 1.31 -15.59
C ASN A 53 -4.01 2.11 -16.75
N ASP A 54 -3.21 2.47 -17.75
CA ASP A 54 -3.63 3.23 -18.94
C ASP A 54 -4.84 2.62 -19.64
N SER A 55 -4.92 1.28 -19.70
CA SER A 55 -6.08 0.56 -20.27
C SER A 55 -7.40 0.82 -19.52
N ILE A 56 -7.37 0.91 -18.18
CA ILE A 56 -8.56 1.26 -17.39
C ILE A 56 -8.88 2.74 -17.56
N LYS A 57 -7.85 3.59 -17.65
CA LYS A 57 -8.00 5.03 -17.83
C LYS A 57 -8.74 5.33 -19.14
N GLU A 58 -8.34 4.72 -20.25
CA GLU A 58 -9.04 4.84 -21.54
C GLU A 58 -10.50 4.40 -21.45
N SER A 59 -10.77 3.27 -20.78
CA SER A 59 -12.12 2.74 -20.60
C SER A 59 -13.00 3.67 -19.72
N ILE A 60 -12.41 4.31 -18.71
CA ILE A 60 -13.09 5.30 -17.86
C ILE A 60 -13.38 6.58 -18.66
N GLU A 61 -12.45 7.03 -19.50
CA GLU A 61 -12.65 8.21 -20.35
C GLU A 61 -13.73 7.95 -21.41
N GLU A 62 -13.78 6.76 -22.02
CA GLU A 62 -14.87 6.35 -22.91
C GLU A 62 -16.22 6.35 -22.17
N LYS A 63 -16.27 5.79 -20.95
CA LYS A 63 -17.48 5.84 -20.12
C LYS A 63 -17.95 7.27 -19.86
N LYS A 64 -17.04 8.20 -19.59
CA LYS A 64 -17.36 9.62 -19.39
C LYS A 64 -17.90 10.26 -20.67
N ARG A 65 -17.26 10.01 -21.81
CA ARG A 65 -17.74 10.50 -23.12
C ARG A 65 -19.14 9.98 -23.43
N ALA A 66 -19.39 8.70 -23.23
CA ALA A 66 -20.71 8.09 -23.41
C ALA A 66 -21.78 8.71 -22.50
N TYR A 67 -21.42 8.97 -21.23
CA TYR A 67 -22.32 9.61 -20.27
C TYR A 67 -22.68 11.05 -20.67
N ASN A 68 -21.68 11.84 -21.05
CA ASN A 68 -21.87 13.22 -21.48
C ASN A 68 -22.71 13.29 -22.77
N LYS A 69 -22.49 12.36 -23.70
CA LYS A 69 -23.30 12.24 -24.91
C LYS A 69 -24.77 12.00 -24.55
N TRP A 70 -25.05 10.98 -23.73
CA TRP A 70 -26.41 10.70 -23.26
C TRP A 70 -27.05 11.89 -22.53
N LEU A 71 -26.30 12.61 -21.69
CA LEU A 71 -26.81 13.82 -21.03
C LEU A 71 -27.18 14.94 -22.01
N THR A 72 -26.51 15.00 -23.16
CA THR A 72 -26.75 16.04 -24.17
C THR A 72 -27.89 15.66 -25.11
N THR A 73 -27.96 14.39 -25.52
CA THR A 73 -28.96 13.91 -26.49
C THR A 73 -30.27 13.47 -25.84
N GLU A 74 -30.23 13.09 -24.56
CA GLU A 74 -31.31 12.40 -23.82
C GLU A 74 -31.84 11.14 -24.52
N ASP A 75 -31.07 10.61 -25.48
CA ASP A 75 -31.50 9.49 -26.31
C ASP A 75 -31.38 8.15 -25.59
N SER A 76 -32.33 7.27 -25.88
CA SER A 76 -32.43 5.95 -25.26
C SER A 76 -31.33 4.98 -25.71
N GLU A 77 -30.83 5.10 -26.95
CA GLU A 77 -29.72 4.28 -27.45
C GLU A 77 -28.39 4.74 -26.85
N ASP A 78 -28.18 6.05 -26.71
CA ASP A 78 -27.01 6.59 -26.01
C ASP A 78 -26.98 6.15 -24.52
N ARG A 79 -28.14 6.06 -23.87
CA ARG A 79 -28.26 5.49 -22.50
C ARG A 79 -27.88 4.01 -22.46
N LYS A 80 -28.33 3.22 -23.44
CA LYS A 80 -27.98 1.79 -23.54
C LYS A 80 -26.48 1.61 -23.77
N TYR A 81 -25.90 2.44 -24.64
CA TYR A 81 -24.47 2.44 -24.91
C TYR A 81 -23.66 2.77 -23.64
N TYR A 82 -23.97 3.86 -22.95
CA TYR A 82 -23.33 4.21 -21.67
C TYR A 82 -23.46 3.06 -20.65
N THR A 83 -24.63 2.45 -20.54
CA THR A 83 -24.88 1.35 -19.60
C THR A 83 -24.00 0.13 -19.92
N ARG A 84 -23.82 -0.20 -21.20
CA ARG A 84 -22.94 -1.27 -21.66
C ARG A 84 -21.48 -0.99 -21.28
N ILE A 85 -20.96 0.18 -21.65
CA ILE A 85 -19.58 0.59 -21.32
C ILE A 85 -19.36 0.60 -19.81
N ASN A 86 -20.31 1.11 -19.01
CA ASN A 86 -20.19 1.10 -17.56
C ASN A 86 -20.12 -0.33 -16.96
N ARG A 87 -20.82 -1.30 -17.55
CA ARG A 87 -20.72 -2.72 -17.13
C ARG A 87 -19.35 -3.30 -17.48
N GLU A 88 -18.85 -3.03 -18.68
CA GLU A 88 -17.53 -3.49 -19.14
C GLU A 88 -16.41 -2.94 -18.24
N VAL A 89 -16.41 -1.62 -17.96
CA VAL A 89 -15.46 -0.98 -17.04
C VAL A 89 -15.50 -1.63 -15.65
N LYS A 90 -16.69 -1.87 -15.10
CA LYS A 90 -16.83 -2.50 -13.77
C LYS A 90 -16.27 -3.92 -13.75
N LYS A 91 -16.55 -4.72 -14.78
CA LYS A 91 -16.01 -6.08 -14.91
C LYS A 91 -14.49 -6.06 -14.92
N GLU A 92 -13.91 -5.15 -15.68
CA GLU A 92 -12.47 -5.04 -15.82
C GLU A 92 -11.79 -4.62 -14.50
N ILE A 93 -12.37 -3.66 -13.78
CA ILE A 93 -11.89 -3.26 -12.45
C ILE A 93 -11.94 -4.43 -11.47
N ILE A 94 -13.04 -5.20 -11.46
CA ILE A 94 -13.20 -6.35 -10.55
C ILE A 94 -12.18 -7.43 -10.88
N LYS A 95 -12.03 -7.77 -12.17
CA LYS A 95 -11.07 -8.77 -12.65
C LYS A 95 -9.66 -8.45 -12.18
N ARG A 96 -9.19 -7.24 -12.45
CA ARG A 96 -7.85 -6.79 -12.05
C ARG A 96 -7.66 -6.72 -10.53
N LYS A 97 -8.68 -6.27 -9.81
CA LYS A 97 -8.64 -6.29 -8.33
C LYS A 97 -8.43 -7.72 -7.84
N ASN A 98 -9.17 -8.69 -8.39
CA ASN A 98 -9.04 -10.09 -8.00
C ASN A 98 -7.69 -10.69 -8.40
N GLU A 99 -7.16 -10.36 -9.57
CA GLU A 99 -5.82 -10.78 -10.00
C GLU A 99 -4.73 -10.25 -9.06
N PHE A 100 -4.80 -8.97 -8.70
CA PHE A 100 -3.85 -8.35 -7.76
C PHE A 100 -3.89 -9.01 -6.38
N TRP A 101 -5.09 -9.19 -5.82
CA TRP A 101 -5.23 -9.85 -4.52
C TRP A 101 -4.88 -11.33 -4.58
N GLY A 102 -5.16 -12.02 -5.69
CA GLY A 102 -4.74 -13.40 -5.92
C GLY A 102 -3.22 -13.53 -5.86
N ALA A 103 -2.51 -12.69 -6.62
CA ALA A 103 -1.04 -12.67 -6.61
C ALA A 103 -0.47 -12.32 -5.22
N LYS A 104 -1.10 -11.38 -4.49
CA LYS A 104 -0.68 -11.04 -3.12
C LYS A 104 -0.94 -12.16 -2.12
N CYS A 105 -2.06 -12.86 -2.23
CA CYS A 105 -2.31 -14.04 -1.41
C CYS A 105 -1.28 -15.14 -1.71
N GLU A 106 -0.97 -15.38 -2.98
CA GLU A 106 0.04 -16.37 -3.39
C GLU A 106 1.44 -16.02 -2.85
N GLU A 107 1.84 -14.74 -2.91
CA GLU A 107 3.10 -14.25 -2.33
C GLU A 107 3.17 -14.55 -0.82
N VAL A 108 2.09 -14.26 -0.09
CA VAL A 108 1.98 -14.54 1.35
C VAL A 108 2.02 -16.05 1.62
N ASP A 109 1.29 -16.85 0.85
CA ASP A 109 1.25 -18.31 1.00
C ASP A 109 2.61 -18.95 0.71
N GLN A 110 3.33 -18.49 -0.31
CA GLN A 110 4.69 -18.93 -0.61
C GLN A 110 5.67 -18.54 0.50
N TYR A 111 5.56 -17.32 1.02
CA TYR A 111 6.40 -16.84 2.12
C TYR A 111 6.18 -17.65 3.40
N LEU A 112 4.92 -17.90 3.77
CA LEU A 112 4.56 -18.68 4.95
C LEU A 112 4.86 -20.18 4.77
N GLY A 113 4.55 -20.75 3.60
CA GLY A 113 4.65 -22.19 3.34
C GLY A 113 6.06 -22.69 3.00
N SER A 114 6.90 -21.85 2.39
CA SER A 114 8.26 -22.25 1.96
C SER A 114 9.36 -21.45 2.65
N SER A 115 9.28 -20.12 2.62
CA SER A 115 10.40 -19.25 3.01
C SER A 115 10.64 -19.25 4.51
N ARG A 116 9.59 -19.04 5.33
CA ARG A 116 9.71 -19.07 6.80
C ARG A 116 10.13 -20.44 7.33
N SER A 117 9.63 -21.52 6.74
CA SER A 117 10.00 -22.89 7.14
C SER A 117 11.49 -23.14 6.86
N ARG A 118 11.96 -22.79 5.66
CA ARG A 118 13.39 -22.91 5.29
C ARG A 118 14.31 -22.03 6.15
N GLU A 119 13.89 -20.83 6.51
CA GLU A 119 14.66 -19.98 7.42
C GLU A 119 14.70 -20.53 8.83
N SER A 120 13.61 -21.12 9.33
CA SER A 120 13.57 -21.78 10.63
C SER A 120 14.56 -22.95 10.70
N TRP A 121 14.56 -23.83 9.68
CA TRP A 121 15.51 -24.96 9.62
C TRP A 121 16.96 -24.49 9.50
N ARG A 122 17.21 -23.43 8.71
CA ARG A 122 18.56 -22.87 8.56
C ARG A 122 19.08 -22.24 9.86
N LEU A 123 18.21 -21.65 10.68
CA LEU A 123 18.59 -21.11 11.99
C LEU A 123 18.94 -22.22 12.98
N GLU A 124 18.14 -23.29 13.02
CA GLU A 124 18.38 -24.46 13.87
C GLU A 124 19.72 -25.15 13.51
N GLU A 125 20.02 -25.25 12.22
CA GLU A 125 21.28 -25.86 11.74
C GLU A 125 22.52 -24.99 12.05
N LEU A 126 22.37 -23.66 12.10
CA LEU A 126 23.43 -22.74 12.52
C LEU A 126 23.66 -22.73 14.04
N GLU A 127 22.63 -22.98 14.82
CA GLU A 127 22.71 -23.09 16.29
C GLU A 127 23.43 -24.37 16.69
N ASN A 128 23.13 -25.48 16.01
CA ASN A 128 23.74 -26.80 16.25
C ASN A 128 25.23 -26.88 15.84
N GLN A 129 25.73 -25.94 15.03
CA GLN A 129 27.17 -25.83 14.70
C GLN A 129 27.96 -24.92 15.64
N ARG A 130 27.29 -24.24 16.59
CA ARG A 130 27.93 -23.36 17.58
C ARG A 130 28.17 -24.04 18.93
N GLU A 131 27.55 -25.19 19.17
CA GLU A 131 27.81 -26.09 20.32
C GLU A 131 28.97 -27.06 20.03
#